data_AF-A0A1B8GBD9-F1
#
_entry.id   AF-A0A1B8GBD9-F1
#
_cell.length_a   1.000
_cell.length_b   1.000
_cell.length_c   1.000
_cell.angle_alpha   90.00
_cell.angle_beta   90.00
_cell.angle_gamma   90.00
#
_symmetry.space_group_name_H-M   'P 1'
#
loop_
_entity.id
_entity.type
_entity.pdbx_description
1 polymer ?
#
loop_
_entity_poly.entity_id
_entity_poly.type
_entity_poly.pdbx_seq_one_letter_code
_entity_poly.pdbx_strand_id
1 'polypeptide(L)'
;MFAKEFGVDEVPGTHPGHDSFSLERPFINQRFDFVICDGQVLRTHKRPKYRERTEASRLTSSQLILALQRIRHGGTLVILLHKIEALDTMELLYLFSQFSDIENVQPSVESARVAVIAWKKAWWNATFGGEQGVGAQRLDKDDKYAQAIIDSFSDRFTTLARPVWKIQADALSRTDFTQ
;
A
#
# COMPACT_ATOMS: atom_id res chain seq x y z
N MET A 1 -15.29 -7.81 -4.87
CA MET A 1 -14.09 -7.00 -5.16
C MET A 1 -13.74 -7.15 -6.64
N PHE A 2 -13.36 -6.07 -7.34
CA PHE A 2 -13.09 -6.09 -8.79
C PHE A 2 -11.72 -6.71 -9.12
N ALA A 3 -11.62 -8.04 -9.14
CA ALA A 3 -10.37 -8.79 -9.29
C ALA A 3 -9.58 -8.37 -10.56
N LYS A 4 -10.29 -8.07 -11.65
CA LYS A 4 -9.66 -7.67 -12.92
C LYS A 4 -8.97 -6.31 -12.86
N GLU A 5 -9.34 -5.43 -11.93
CA GLU A 5 -8.57 -4.19 -11.70
C GLU A 5 -7.18 -4.48 -11.14
N PHE A 6 -7.05 -5.56 -10.38
CA PHE A 6 -5.80 -6.01 -9.75
C PHE A 6 -5.00 -6.96 -10.65
N GLY A 7 -5.42 -7.16 -11.91
CA GLY A 7 -4.70 -7.99 -12.89
C GLY A 7 -5.05 -9.48 -12.82
N VAL A 8 -6.23 -9.82 -12.32
CA VAL A 8 -6.73 -11.19 -12.30
C VAL A 8 -7.75 -11.41 -13.42
N ASP A 9 -7.42 -12.32 -14.33
CA ASP A 9 -8.34 -12.71 -15.41
C ASP A 9 -9.27 -13.86 -14.99
N GLU A 10 -8.83 -14.72 -14.06
CA GLU A 10 -9.60 -15.84 -13.54
C GLU A 10 -9.39 -15.97 -12.03
N VAL A 11 -10.50 -16.03 -11.28
CA VAL A 11 -10.47 -16.18 -9.82
C VAL A 11 -10.37 -17.68 -9.50
N PRO A 12 -9.44 -18.12 -8.63
CA PRO A 12 -9.34 -19.53 -8.27
C PRO A 12 -10.67 -20.09 -7.73
N GLY A 13 -11.16 -21.18 -8.33
CA GLY A 13 -12.41 -21.85 -7.91
C GLY A 13 -12.38 -22.40 -6.47
N THR A 14 -11.18 -22.66 -5.95
CA THR A 14 -10.96 -23.15 -4.59
C THR A 14 -10.99 -22.05 -3.53
N HIS A 15 -10.95 -20.77 -3.91
CA HIS A 15 -10.91 -19.68 -2.95
C HIS A 15 -12.30 -19.49 -2.29
N PRO A 16 -12.41 -19.44 -0.95
CA PRO A 16 -13.69 -19.40 -0.24
C PRO A 16 -14.55 -18.16 -0.54
N GLY A 17 -13.92 -17.10 -1.06
CA GLY A 17 -14.61 -15.89 -1.54
C GLY A 17 -14.79 -15.81 -3.06
N HIS A 18 -14.64 -16.90 -3.82
CA HIS A 18 -14.69 -16.92 -5.29
C HIS A 18 -15.83 -16.06 -5.86
N ASP A 19 -17.06 -16.35 -5.44
CA ASP A 19 -18.28 -15.68 -5.93
C ASP A 19 -18.38 -14.19 -5.53
N SER A 20 -17.56 -13.74 -4.58
CA SER A 20 -17.52 -12.34 -4.14
C SER A 20 -16.64 -11.45 -5.02
N PHE A 21 -15.90 -12.04 -5.97
CA PHE A 21 -15.08 -11.31 -6.91
C PHE A 21 -15.83 -11.05 -8.22
N SER A 22 -15.58 -9.87 -8.80
CA SER A 22 -16.09 -9.49 -10.11
C SER A 22 -14.93 -9.28 -11.08
N LEU A 23 -15.11 -9.69 -12.33
CA LEU A 23 -14.15 -9.45 -13.42
C LEU A 23 -14.44 -8.15 -14.18
N GLU A 24 -15.38 -7.32 -13.70
CA GLU A 24 -15.64 -6.00 -14.25
C GLU A 24 -14.52 -5.00 -13.92
N ARG A 25 -14.41 -3.97 -14.75
CA ARG A 25 -13.48 -2.85 -14.57
C ARG A 25 -14.20 -1.50 -14.70
N PRO A 26 -15.08 -1.16 -13.74
CA PRO A 26 -15.97 0.00 -13.87
C PRO A 26 -15.24 1.34 -13.98
N PHE A 27 -13.98 1.40 -13.52
CA PHE A 27 -13.20 2.64 -13.50
C PHE A 27 -12.22 2.76 -14.66
N ILE A 28 -12.16 1.81 -15.61
CA ILE A 28 -11.07 1.75 -16.62
C ILE A 28 -10.87 3.05 -17.40
N ASN A 29 -11.97 3.73 -17.72
CA ASN A 29 -11.98 4.98 -18.49
C ASN A 29 -12.00 6.24 -17.61
N GLN A 30 -11.98 6.08 -16.28
CA GLN A 30 -12.00 7.19 -15.34
C GLN A 30 -10.58 7.67 -15.04
N ARG A 31 -10.45 8.98 -14.85
CA ARG A 31 -9.21 9.63 -14.42
C ARG A 31 -9.52 10.73 -13.42
N PHE A 32 -8.66 10.91 -12.44
CA PHE A 32 -8.86 11.85 -11.34
C PHE A 32 -7.65 12.77 -11.17
N ASP A 33 -7.90 14.04 -10.89
CA ASP A 33 -6.85 15.01 -10.53
C ASP A 33 -6.40 14.84 -9.07
N PHE A 34 -7.27 14.26 -8.24
CA PHE A 34 -7.07 14.09 -6.82
C PHE A 34 -7.57 12.73 -6.34
N VAL A 35 -6.76 12.03 -5.55
CA VAL A 35 -7.09 10.72 -4.98
C VAL A 35 -6.69 10.67 -3.51
N ILE A 36 -7.55 10.10 -2.66
CA ILE A 36 -7.28 9.85 -1.25
C ILE A 36 -7.23 8.33 -0.99
N CYS A 37 -6.20 7.89 -0.29
CA CYS A 37 -6.01 6.53 0.20
C CYS A 37 -6.03 6.53 1.75
N ASP A 38 -7.22 6.37 2.34
CA ASP A 38 -7.43 6.34 3.80
C ASP A 38 -8.19 5.09 4.29
N GLY A 39 -8.19 4.03 3.48
CA GLY A 39 -8.75 2.75 3.87
C GLY A 39 -7.94 2.12 5.00
N GLN A 40 -8.61 1.85 6.13
CA GLN A 40 -7.99 1.29 7.32
C GLN A 40 -8.62 -0.02 7.78
N VAL A 41 -7.78 -0.90 8.32
CA VAL A 41 -8.21 -2.11 9.00
C VAL A 41 -8.65 -1.76 10.42
N LEU A 42 -9.96 -1.57 10.61
CA LEU A 42 -10.54 -1.29 11.93
C LEU A 42 -10.68 -2.57 12.77
N ARG A 43 -10.44 -2.47 14.08
CA ARG A 43 -10.57 -3.59 15.04
C ARG A 43 -11.99 -4.13 15.13
N THR A 44 -13.00 -3.29 14.88
CA THR A 44 -14.43 -3.63 14.97
C THR A 44 -14.99 -4.31 13.72
N HIS A 45 -14.25 -4.32 12.61
CA HIS A 45 -14.73 -4.90 11.35
C HIS A 45 -14.70 -6.43 11.40
N LYS A 46 -15.90 -7.05 11.36
CA LYS A 46 -16.09 -8.49 11.18
C LYS A 46 -15.49 -8.93 9.84
N ARG A 47 -14.70 -9.99 9.86
CA ARG A 47 -14.09 -10.59 8.65
C ARG A 47 -13.86 -12.08 8.84
N PRO A 48 -13.72 -12.84 7.74
CA PRO A 48 -13.29 -14.23 7.83
C PRO A 48 -11.88 -14.34 8.44
N LYS A 49 -11.68 -15.33 9.32
CA LYS A 49 -10.42 -15.55 10.05
C LYS A 49 -9.21 -15.72 9.13
N TYR A 50 -9.39 -16.43 8.01
CA TYR A 50 -8.31 -16.65 7.04
C TYR A 50 -7.71 -15.35 6.49
N ARG A 51 -8.50 -14.28 6.52
CA ARG A 51 -8.19 -12.99 5.91
C ARG A 51 -7.53 -12.00 6.86
N GLU A 52 -7.60 -12.25 8.17
CA GLU A 52 -7.13 -11.32 9.21
C GLU A 52 -5.66 -10.96 9.04
N ARG A 53 -4.82 -11.96 8.75
CA ARG A 53 -3.36 -11.82 8.67
C ARG A 53 -2.87 -11.04 7.46
N THR A 54 -3.65 -10.99 6.38
CA THR A 54 -3.24 -10.38 5.10
C THR A 54 -4.07 -9.14 4.74
N GLU A 55 -5.13 -8.82 5.50
CA GLU A 55 -6.05 -7.73 5.17
C GLU A 55 -5.34 -6.39 5.02
N ALA A 56 -4.41 -6.06 5.91
CA ALA A 56 -3.70 -4.79 5.87
C ALA A 56 -2.92 -4.65 4.55
N SER A 57 -2.14 -5.67 4.18
CA SER A 57 -1.41 -5.69 2.90
C SER A 57 -2.37 -5.65 1.71
N ARG A 58 -3.44 -6.45 1.75
CA ARG A 58 -4.44 -6.48 0.66
C ARG A 58 -5.10 -5.10 0.50
N LEU A 59 -5.46 -4.43 1.58
CA LEU A 59 -6.08 -3.11 1.57
C LEU A 59 -5.13 -2.03 1.06
N THR A 60 -3.89 -2.00 1.57
CA THR A 60 -2.87 -1.04 1.12
C THR A 60 -2.60 -1.20 -0.38
N SER A 61 -2.32 -2.42 -0.86
CA SER A 61 -2.09 -2.65 -2.29
C SER A 61 -3.32 -2.27 -3.12
N SER A 62 -4.53 -2.55 -2.64
CA SER A 62 -5.76 -2.22 -3.40
C SER A 62 -5.88 -0.73 -3.66
N GLN A 63 -5.67 0.09 -2.62
CA GLN A 63 -5.79 1.53 -2.72
C GLN A 63 -4.71 2.12 -3.62
N LEU A 64 -3.46 1.67 -3.48
CA LEU A 64 -2.34 2.14 -4.28
C LEU A 64 -2.49 1.78 -5.77
N ILE A 65 -2.94 0.57 -6.08
CA ILE A 65 -3.21 0.12 -7.45
C ILE A 65 -4.30 0.99 -8.08
N LEU A 66 -5.46 1.12 -7.42
CA LEU A 66 -6.57 1.90 -7.94
C LEU A 66 -6.20 3.38 -8.11
N ALA A 67 -5.48 3.95 -7.13
CA ALA A 67 -5.03 5.33 -7.17
C ALA A 67 -4.08 5.58 -8.34
N LEU A 68 -2.98 4.84 -8.42
CA LEU A 68 -1.93 5.13 -9.39
C LEU A 68 -2.36 4.81 -10.83
N GLN A 69 -3.25 3.83 -11.03
CA GLN A 69 -3.80 3.54 -12.35
C GLN A 69 -4.87 4.55 -12.82
N ARG A 70 -5.33 5.45 -11.96
CA ARG A 70 -6.44 6.39 -12.26
C ARG A 70 -6.09 7.85 -12.05
N ILE A 71 -5.02 8.16 -11.33
CA ILE A 71 -4.56 9.53 -11.19
C ILE A 71 -4.06 10.07 -12.55
N ARG A 72 -4.33 11.34 -12.82
CA ARG A 72 -3.78 12.03 -13.99
C ARG A 72 -2.30 12.36 -13.78
N HIS A 73 -1.60 12.60 -14.88
CA HIS A 73 -0.32 13.29 -14.83
C HIS A 73 -0.46 14.63 -14.11
N GLY A 74 0.40 14.90 -13.15
CA GLY A 74 0.30 16.13 -12.37
C GLY A 74 -0.70 16.08 -11.23
N GLY A 75 -1.45 14.97 -11.07
CA GLY A 75 -2.44 14.85 -10.02
C GLY A 75 -1.81 14.69 -8.63
N THR A 76 -2.61 14.99 -7.61
CA THR A 76 -2.21 14.91 -6.20
C THR A 76 -2.80 13.67 -5.53
N LEU A 77 -1.95 12.95 -4.80
CA LEU A 77 -2.31 11.74 -4.07
C LEU A 77 -2.06 11.96 -2.58
N VAL A 78 -3.11 11.79 -1.77
CA VAL A 78 -3.01 11.85 -0.31
C VAL A 78 -3.15 10.44 0.24
N ILE A 79 -2.13 9.98 0.99
CA ILE A 79 -2.08 8.61 1.53
C ILE A 79 -1.90 8.69 3.04
N LEU A 80 -2.78 8.00 3.79
CA LEU A 80 -2.57 7.82 5.22
C LEU A 80 -1.59 6.65 5.45
N LEU A 81 -0.43 6.96 6.04
CA LEU A 81 0.60 6.00 6.40
C LEU A 81 0.71 5.87 7.91
N HIS A 82 0.92 4.65 8.39
CA HIS A 82 1.14 4.36 9.81
C HIS A 82 2.62 4.21 10.07
N LYS A 83 3.12 4.86 11.15
CA LYS A 83 4.49 4.73 11.63
C LYS A 83 5.53 5.02 10.55
N ILE A 84 6.03 6.25 10.53
CA ILE A 84 7.01 6.66 9.52
C ILE A 84 8.29 5.83 9.59
N GLU A 85 8.63 5.32 10.77
CA GLU A 85 9.79 4.46 11.05
C GLU A 85 9.64 3.00 10.59
N ALA A 86 8.44 2.57 10.19
CA ALA A 86 8.25 1.21 9.70
C ALA A 86 8.91 1.03 8.32
N LEU A 87 9.62 -0.09 8.12
CA LEU A 87 10.30 -0.37 6.85
C LEU A 87 9.34 -0.39 5.64
N ASP A 88 8.10 -0.82 5.83
CA ASP A 88 7.07 -0.77 4.78
C ASP A 88 6.70 0.66 4.39
N THR A 89 6.64 1.58 5.36
CA THR A 89 6.38 3.01 5.12
C THR A 89 7.57 3.66 4.42
N MET A 90 8.80 3.36 4.87
CA MET A 90 10.03 3.85 4.23
C MET A 90 10.17 3.36 2.78
N GLU A 91 9.93 2.08 2.51
CA GLU A 91 9.93 1.51 1.16
C GLU A 91 8.91 2.22 0.27
N LEU A 92 7.69 2.47 0.78
CA LEU A 92 6.66 3.14 0.02
C LEU A 92 7.06 4.58 -0.32
N LEU A 93 7.59 5.33 0.64
CA LEU A 93 8.12 6.68 0.42
C LEU A 93 9.28 6.68 -0.58
N TYR A 94 10.17 5.69 -0.48
CA TYR A 94 11.26 5.51 -1.43
C TYR A 94 10.73 5.25 -2.84
N LEU A 95 9.77 4.34 -3.01
CA LEU A 95 9.15 4.06 -4.32
C LEU A 95 8.52 5.34 -4.90
N PHE A 96 7.70 6.06 -4.12
CA PHE A 96 7.09 7.31 -4.56
C PHE A 96 8.12 8.37 -4.91
N SER A 97 9.26 8.42 -4.23
CA SER A 97 10.33 9.37 -4.55
C SER A 97 10.88 9.24 -5.98
N GLN A 98 10.69 8.08 -6.61
CA GLN A 98 11.15 7.78 -7.97
C GLN A 98 10.20 8.30 -9.07
N PHE A 99 8.98 8.72 -8.74
CA PHE A 99 7.98 9.16 -9.72
C PHE A 99 7.00 10.22 -9.20
N SER A 100 7.27 10.79 -8.02
CA SER A 100 6.49 11.88 -7.47
C SER A 100 7.38 12.84 -6.69
N ASP A 101 7.02 14.11 -6.78
CA ASP A 101 7.37 15.08 -5.75
C ASP A 101 6.13 15.33 -4.87
N ILE A 102 6.30 15.95 -3.70
CA ILE A 102 5.36 15.97 -2.56
C ILE A 102 3.85 16.14 -2.93
N GLU A 103 3.50 16.76 -4.06
CA GLU A 103 2.12 16.91 -4.53
C GLU A 103 1.89 16.57 -6.03
N ASN A 104 2.91 16.07 -6.73
CA ASN A 104 2.91 15.90 -8.19
C ASN A 104 3.29 14.47 -8.60
N VAL A 105 2.29 13.65 -8.90
CA VAL A 105 2.48 12.25 -9.33
C VAL A 105 2.62 12.14 -10.85
N GLN A 106 3.61 11.35 -11.29
CA GLN A 106 3.85 11.04 -12.69
C GLN A 106 3.53 9.55 -12.99
N PRO A 107 2.25 9.18 -13.19
CA PRO A 107 1.82 7.79 -13.19
C PRO A 107 2.29 6.96 -14.40
N SER A 108 2.75 7.58 -15.50
CA SER A 108 3.17 6.83 -16.70
C SER A 108 4.66 6.51 -16.78
N VAL A 109 5.49 7.02 -15.87
CA VAL A 109 6.92 6.69 -15.86
C VAL A 109 7.16 5.24 -15.45
N GLU A 110 8.31 4.68 -15.82
CA GLU A 110 8.57 3.26 -15.64
C GLU A 110 8.54 2.83 -14.16
N SER A 111 9.11 3.63 -13.25
CA SER A 111 9.08 3.33 -11.81
C SER A 111 7.66 3.25 -11.24
N ALA A 112 6.74 4.11 -11.71
CA ALA A 112 5.32 4.03 -11.34
C ALA A 112 4.67 2.73 -11.86
N ARG A 113 4.97 2.33 -13.10
CA ARG A 113 4.45 1.08 -13.69
C ARG A 113 4.97 -0.16 -12.95
N VAL A 114 6.27 -0.19 -12.64
CA VAL A 114 6.90 -1.24 -11.85
C VAL A 114 6.26 -1.34 -10.46
N ALA A 115 5.98 -0.20 -9.81
CA ALA A 115 5.28 -0.17 -8.53
C ALA A 115 3.88 -0.81 -8.61
N VAL A 116 3.08 -0.47 -9.63
CA VAL A 116 1.76 -1.10 -9.84
C VAL A 116 1.89 -2.62 -10.03
N ILE A 117 2.86 -3.08 -10.82
CA ILE A 117 3.10 -4.52 -11.04
C ILE A 117 3.44 -5.22 -9.71
N ALA A 118 4.35 -4.63 -8.93
CA ALA A 118 4.74 -5.15 -7.63
C ALA A 118 3.54 -5.20 -6.67
N TRP A 119 2.72 -4.16 -6.61
CA TRP A 119 1.53 -4.13 -5.77
C TRP A 119 0.46 -5.11 -6.23
N LYS A 120 0.27 -5.33 -7.54
CA LYS A 120 -0.65 -6.37 -8.03
C LYS A 120 -0.19 -7.76 -7.61
N LYS A 121 1.11 -8.05 -7.68
CA LYS A 121 1.68 -9.30 -7.16
C LYS A 121 1.49 -9.43 -5.65
N ALA A 122 1.73 -8.36 -4.89
CA ALA A 122 1.51 -8.33 -3.45
C ALA A 122 0.04 -8.56 -3.09
N TRP A 123 -0.88 -7.92 -3.81
CA TRP A 123 -2.31 -8.10 -3.67
C TRP A 123 -2.73 -9.55 -3.99
N TRP A 124 -2.24 -10.11 -5.10
CA TRP A 124 -2.49 -11.50 -5.47
C TRP A 124 -2.05 -12.44 -4.37
N ASN A 125 -0.79 -12.31 -3.91
CA ASN A 125 -0.25 -13.14 -2.84
C ASN A 125 -1.08 -13.02 -1.56
N ALA A 126 -1.48 -11.81 -1.17
CA ALA A 126 -2.30 -11.57 0.02
C ALA A 126 -3.74 -12.10 -0.10
N THR A 127 -4.22 -12.38 -1.31
CA THR A 127 -5.59 -12.81 -1.60
C THR A 127 -5.68 -14.31 -1.89
N PHE A 128 -4.82 -14.81 -2.77
CA PHE A 128 -4.88 -16.15 -3.35
C PHE A 128 -3.62 -16.97 -3.09
N GLY A 129 -2.58 -16.38 -2.51
CA GLY A 129 -1.32 -17.07 -2.23
C GLY A 129 -1.40 -18.01 -1.03
N GLY A 130 -0.25 -18.61 -0.70
CA GLY A 130 -0.09 -19.51 0.45
C GLY A 130 -0.59 -20.92 0.14
N GLU A 131 -0.23 -21.87 1.00
CA GLU A 131 -0.53 -23.30 0.79
C GLU A 131 -2.04 -23.59 0.67
N GLN A 132 -2.84 -22.82 1.40
CA GLN A 132 -4.30 -22.95 1.40
C GLN A 132 -4.99 -22.09 0.34
N GLY A 133 -4.25 -21.30 -0.44
CA GLY A 133 -4.79 -20.45 -1.49
C GLY A 133 -5.68 -19.30 -1.00
N VAL A 134 -5.54 -18.87 0.25
CA VAL A 134 -6.37 -17.83 0.91
C VAL A 134 -5.59 -16.61 1.36
N GLY A 135 -4.33 -16.51 0.93
CA GLY A 135 -3.40 -15.44 1.29
C GLY A 135 -2.11 -15.98 1.91
N ALA A 136 -0.98 -15.57 1.34
CA ALA A 136 0.34 -15.71 1.95
C ALA A 136 0.65 -14.50 2.82
N GLN A 137 1.31 -14.71 3.95
CA GLN A 137 1.92 -13.62 4.70
C GLN A 137 3.04 -12.98 3.87
N ARG A 138 3.24 -11.69 4.10
CA ARG A 138 4.41 -10.99 3.56
C ARG A 138 5.65 -11.64 4.18
N LEU A 139 6.58 -12.06 3.32
CA LEU A 139 7.89 -12.51 3.79
C LEU A 139 8.63 -11.32 4.39
N ASP A 140 9.39 -11.57 5.44
CA ASP A 140 10.31 -10.59 5.96
C ASP A 140 11.28 -10.16 4.86
N LYS A 141 11.57 -8.86 4.82
CA LYS A 141 12.54 -8.32 3.88
C LYS A 141 13.94 -8.65 4.38
N ASP A 142 14.80 -9.08 3.48
CA ASP A 142 16.22 -9.28 3.76
C ASP A 142 16.87 -7.95 4.19
N ASP A 143 17.73 -8.02 5.20
CA ASP A 143 18.47 -6.87 5.75
C ASP A 143 19.26 -6.15 4.66
N LYS A 144 19.77 -6.88 3.66
CA LYS A 144 20.48 -6.27 2.51
C LYS A 144 19.58 -5.33 1.71
N TYR A 145 18.31 -5.70 1.54
CA TYR A 145 17.35 -4.86 0.84
C TYR A 145 16.99 -3.63 1.67
N ALA A 146 16.76 -3.82 2.98
CA ALA A 146 16.51 -2.71 3.89
C ALA A 146 17.68 -1.71 3.89
N GLN A 147 18.92 -2.21 3.97
CA GLN A 147 20.12 -1.39 3.93
C GLN A 147 20.25 -0.62 2.61
N ALA A 148 19.95 -1.24 1.46
CA ALA A 148 19.98 -0.55 0.18
C ALA A 148 18.99 0.64 0.10
N ILE A 149 17.81 0.53 0.71
CA ILE A 149 16.87 1.66 0.81
C ILE A 149 17.45 2.74 1.73
N ILE A 150 18.02 2.36 2.87
CA ILE A 150 18.64 3.31 3.81
C ILE A 150 19.76 4.09 3.12
N ASP A 151 20.67 3.40 2.43
CA ASP A 151 21.81 4.02 1.78
C ASP A 151 21.38 5.00 0.67
N SER A 152 20.29 4.70 -0.03
CA SER A 152 19.81 5.53 -1.15
C SER A 152 18.83 6.64 -0.75
N PHE A 153 18.14 6.53 0.39
CA PHE A 153 17.00 7.38 0.72
C PHE A 153 17.04 8.00 2.12
N SER A 154 18.00 7.65 2.97
CA SER A 154 18.06 8.08 4.37
C SER A 154 18.01 9.59 4.57
N ASP A 155 18.73 10.39 3.77
CA ASP A 155 18.74 11.85 3.90
C ASP A 155 17.36 12.48 3.63
N ARG A 156 16.72 12.08 2.53
CA ARG A 156 15.38 12.55 2.17
C ARG A 156 14.33 12.02 3.15
N PHE A 157 14.43 10.76 3.54
CA PHE A 157 13.58 10.16 4.56
C PHE A 157 13.66 10.92 5.88
N THR A 158 14.86 11.24 6.36
CA THR A 158 15.06 11.98 7.61
C THR A 158 14.44 13.37 7.53
N THR A 159 14.52 14.02 6.38
CA THR A 159 13.86 15.32 6.13
C THR A 159 12.34 15.22 6.28
N LEU A 160 11.74 14.17 5.72
CA LEU A 160 10.30 13.92 5.82
C LEU A 160 9.87 13.48 7.24
N ALA A 161 10.68 12.66 7.90
CA ALA A 161 10.35 12.03 9.17
C ALA A 161 10.55 12.93 10.39
N ARG A 162 11.54 13.83 10.35
CA ARG A 162 11.87 14.73 11.46
C ARG A 162 10.70 15.54 12.01
N PRO A 163 9.85 16.21 11.19
CA PRO A 163 8.70 16.93 11.72
C PRO A 163 7.68 15.99 12.38
N VAL A 164 7.48 14.78 11.83
CA VAL A 164 6.56 13.78 12.41
C VAL A 164 7.06 13.29 13.76
N TRP A 165 8.34 12.93 13.86
CA TRP A 165 8.96 12.51 15.13
C TRP A 165 8.94 13.62 16.17
N LYS A 166 9.13 14.88 15.77
CA LYS A 166 9.00 16.02 16.67
C LYS A 166 7.59 16.09 17.27
N ILE A 167 6.54 15.97 16.43
CA ILE A 167 5.14 15.96 16.90
C ILE A 167 4.90 14.80 17.87
N GLN A 168 5.39 13.60 17.54
CA GLN A 168 5.26 12.43 18.41
C GLN A 168 5.98 12.62 19.75
N ALA A 169 7.23 13.10 19.73
CA ALA A 169 8.01 13.37 20.94
C ALA A 169 7.38 14.46 21.80
N ASP A 170 6.90 15.53 21.19
CA ASP A 170 6.22 16.64 21.86
C ASP A 170 4.86 16.22 22.45
N ALA A 171 4.18 15.23 21.87
CA ALA A 171 2.95 14.66 22.44
C ALA A 171 3.25 13.72 23.61
N LEU A 172 4.27 12.86 23.46
CA LEU A 172 4.70 11.93 24.51
C LEU A 172 5.21 12.66 25.75
N SER A 173 5.96 13.75 25.59
CA SER A 173 6.48 14.53 26.72
C SER A 173 5.39 15.21 27.56
N ARG A 174 4.18 15.36 27.02
CA ARG A 174 3.00 15.91 27.71
C ARG A 174 2.08 14.85 28.29
N THR A 175 2.38 13.57 28.07
CA THR A 175 1.55 12.48 28.53
C THR A 175 1.99 12.06 29.93
N ASP A 176 1.07 12.06 30.90
CA ASP A 176 1.34 11.45 32.21
C ASP A 176 1.36 9.93 32.05
N PHE A 177 2.53 9.33 32.31
CA PHE A 177 2.74 7.88 32.21
C PHE A 177 2.39 7.14 33.51
N THR A 178 1.85 7.83 34.51
CA THR A 178 1.38 7.23 35.76
C THR A 178 -0.10 6.84 35.63
N GLN A 179 -0.35 5.57 35.32
CA GLN A 179 -1.57 4.85 35.66
C GLN A 179 -1.21 3.65 36.53
#